data_AF-A0AAN9KER3-F1
#
_entry.id   AF-A0AAN9KER3-F1
#
_cell.length_a   1.000
_cell.length_b   1.000
_cell.length_c   1.000
_cell.angle_alpha   90.00
_cell.angle_beta   90.00
_cell.angle_gamma   90.00
#
_symmetry.space_group_name_H-M   'P 1'
#
loop_
_entity.id
_entity.type
_entity.pdbx_description
1 polymer ?
#
loop_
_entity_poly.entity_id
_entity_poly.type
_entity_poly.pdbx_seq_one_letter_code
_entity_poly.pdbx_strand_id
1 'polypeptide(L)'
;MHSSMVVFSIINCKSNMPSNKILFLFTHISLLTFATTKAQDDPFFLHQDCSGDKTNANTSFQFYIKNLLSSLSSNAIGTTQFNMTKVSGENPSDLIYGMFMCRGDVSSHLCHQCVLNATQKLSLECSLSKQSTIWYEECMIRYSTTSLRYSISPSFDMKNSGNISNPESFIPMLNFTMNQTADEAVQSVIDNKKFATREANMSGFQTLYCLAQCTPDLSLQDCRTCLNDVIGNIPKCCGGRVGARVLYPSCNIRYELYPFYTIPSPTPTPKLVPETKTSHLDSKFSEDPIYLSHNCSNNKTFTANSTFQIYLTTLLSYLSSNASNSGKNFHKVDVANTVFGLFMCRGDLPSQLCGQCVQNGTHQISSKCYSFQEAIIWYSHCMIRYSYRNFFNKMEKSPLFSDLNTTNKGKEQNFFTVTVAKTLDKAVIEAGDSDERYGRKSSKFNDLQTLYTLAQCTQDLSTEECKGCLGNLIGASIPWSRLGSVGGRVLYPSCNVRFELFQFYEDSDKVGTPETGSSTLLVIIHFTITYTISPTYFYNICLHIGMLYY
;
A
#
# COMPACT_ATOMS: atom_id res chain seq x y z
N MET A 1 22.15 38.56 -21.49
CA MET A 1 21.55 39.54 -20.55
C MET A 1 20.58 38.77 -19.67
N HIS A 2 20.70 38.56 -18.37
CA HIS A 2 21.65 38.93 -17.31
C HIS A 2 21.97 37.64 -16.53
N SER A 3 23.24 37.45 -16.17
CA SER A 3 23.68 36.46 -15.19
C SER A 3 24.01 37.21 -13.90
N SER A 4 23.45 36.79 -12.76
CA SER A 4 23.81 37.33 -11.44
C SER A 4 24.54 36.24 -10.67
N MET A 5 25.86 36.37 -10.60
CA MET A 5 26.78 35.55 -9.83
C MET A 5 27.24 36.42 -8.65
N VAL A 6 26.90 36.01 -7.42
CA VAL A 6 27.32 36.72 -6.20
C VAL A 6 28.69 36.20 -5.79
N VAL A 7 29.68 37.09 -5.85
CA VAL A 7 31.05 36.87 -5.35
C VAL A 7 31.13 37.46 -3.94
N PHE A 8 31.53 36.65 -2.96
CA PHE A 8 31.99 37.14 -1.66
C PHE A 8 33.51 37.21 -1.66
N SER A 9 34.05 38.43 -1.65
CA SER A 9 35.46 38.70 -1.36
C SER A 9 35.57 39.30 0.04
N ILE A 10 36.26 38.59 0.94
CA ILE A 10 36.67 39.12 2.25
C ILE A 10 38.06 39.73 2.05
N ILE A 11 38.13 41.06 2.06
CA ILE A 11 39.39 41.81 2.25
C ILE A 11 39.22 42.56 3.56
N ASN A 12 40.08 42.25 4.54
CA ASN A 12 40.16 42.96 5.80
C ASN A 12 41.49 43.72 5.83
N CYS A 13 41.44 45.05 5.82
CA CYS A 13 42.59 45.91 6.10
C CYS A 13 42.24 46.88 7.24
N LYS A 14 43.18 47.01 8.16
CA LYS A 14 43.06 47.54 9.52
C LYS A 14 43.72 48.93 9.58
N SER A 15 43.07 49.94 10.17
CA SER A 15 43.76 51.00 10.94
C SER A 15 42.85 52.03 11.63
N ASN A 16 43.08 52.16 12.94
CA ASN A 16 42.96 53.31 13.84
C ASN A 16 41.60 53.73 14.50
N MET A 17 41.67 53.74 15.84
CA MET A 17 40.74 54.08 16.97
C MET A 17 40.02 55.46 16.91
N PRO A 18 39.10 55.86 17.85
CA PRO A 18 38.48 55.14 19.00
C PRO A 18 36.92 55.31 19.16
N SER A 19 36.37 54.56 20.13
CA SER A 19 35.17 54.86 20.93
C SER A 19 33.77 54.89 20.28
N ASN A 20 33.03 53.78 20.38
CA ASN A 20 31.79 53.72 21.19
C ASN A 20 31.25 52.28 21.22
N LYS A 21 30.88 51.81 22.41
CA LYS A 21 30.31 50.49 22.65
C LYS A 21 28.92 50.40 22.01
N ILE A 22 28.78 49.70 20.88
CA ILE A 22 27.49 49.22 20.40
C ILE A 22 27.51 47.69 20.46
N LEU A 23 26.76 47.15 21.41
CA LEU A 23 26.52 45.72 21.58
C LEU A 23 25.55 45.27 20.49
N PHE A 24 26.05 44.73 19.38
CA PHE A 24 25.21 44.05 18.38
C PHE A 24 24.94 42.62 18.86
N LEU A 25 23.72 42.39 19.38
CA LEU A 25 23.16 41.05 19.51
C LEU A 25 22.88 40.51 18.09
N PHE A 26 23.68 39.58 17.61
CA PHE A 26 23.31 38.78 16.43
C PHE A 26 22.27 37.74 16.85
N THR A 27 20.99 38.05 16.67
CA THR A 27 19.92 37.05 16.69
C THR A 27 20.04 36.21 15.41
N HIS A 28 20.43 34.94 15.54
CA HIS A 28 20.31 33.98 14.46
C HIS A 28 18.82 33.71 14.17
N ILE A 29 18.28 34.38 13.16
CA ILE A 29 17.03 33.96 12.53
C ILE A 29 17.35 32.72 11.69
N SER A 30 17.29 31.55 12.32
CA SER A 30 17.09 30.29 11.57
C SER A 30 15.72 30.37 10.92
N LEU A 31 15.68 30.75 9.64
CA LEU A 31 14.55 30.46 8.78
C LEU A 31 14.44 28.93 8.68
N LEU A 32 13.65 28.33 9.57
CA LEU A 32 13.10 27.00 9.38
C LEU A 32 12.16 27.09 8.18
N THR A 33 12.69 26.83 7.00
CA THR A 33 11.88 26.38 5.88
C THR A 33 11.28 25.05 6.30
N PHE A 34 10.07 25.11 6.87
CA PHE A 34 9.21 23.95 6.97
C PHE A 34 8.91 23.53 5.54
N ALA A 35 9.70 22.62 4.99
CA ALA A 35 9.20 21.73 3.95
C ALA A 35 7.94 21.12 4.57
N THR A 36 6.78 21.44 4.00
CA THR A 36 5.56 20.70 4.26
C THR A 36 5.81 19.29 3.73
N THR A 37 6.40 18.43 4.56
CA THR A 37 6.29 17.00 4.37
C THR A 37 4.80 16.73 4.30
N LYS A 38 4.28 16.38 3.12
CA LYS A 38 2.94 15.79 3.04
C LYS A 38 2.92 14.70 4.11
N ALA A 39 1.97 14.79 5.04
CA ALA A 39 1.78 13.74 6.04
C ALA A 39 1.75 12.42 5.26
N GLN A 40 2.71 11.55 5.53
CA GLN A 40 2.72 10.22 4.94
C GLN A 40 1.45 9.55 5.46
N ASP A 41 0.46 9.34 4.58
CA ASP A 41 -0.80 8.70 4.95
C ASP A 41 -0.47 7.41 5.70
N ASP A 42 -0.90 7.34 6.96
CA ASP A 42 -0.72 6.16 7.77
C ASP A 42 -1.51 5.02 7.08
N PRO A 43 -0.84 3.95 6.61
CA PRO A 43 -1.47 2.90 5.79
C PRO A 43 -2.51 2.07 6.56
N PHE A 44 -2.76 2.40 7.82
CA PHE A 44 -3.74 1.77 8.70
C PHE A 44 -4.94 2.67 9.01
N PHE A 45 -4.91 3.96 8.63
CA PHE A 45 -6.03 4.88 8.81
C PHE A 45 -7.20 4.49 7.89
N LEU A 46 -8.41 4.39 8.46
CA LEU A 46 -9.62 4.08 7.69
C LEU A 46 -10.51 5.31 7.54
N HIS A 47 -10.90 5.91 8.66
CA HIS A 47 -11.81 7.05 8.68
C HIS A 47 -11.77 7.81 9.99
N GLN A 48 -12.16 9.09 9.94
CA GLN A 48 -12.30 9.95 11.09
C GLN A 48 -13.54 10.82 10.93
N ASP A 49 -14.31 10.93 12.00
CA ASP A 49 -15.41 11.87 12.12
C ASP A 49 -15.12 12.83 13.27
N CYS A 50 -15.03 14.13 12.96
CA CYS A 50 -14.96 15.20 13.95
C CYS A 50 -16.32 15.90 13.99
N SER A 51 -16.96 15.98 15.15
CA SER A 51 -18.27 16.62 15.27
C SER A 51 -18.25 18.08 14.83
N GLY A 52 -19.33 18.52 14.17
CA GLY A 52 -19.54 19.92 13.81
C GLY A 52 -19.76 20.85 15.02
N ASP A 53 -20.21 20.29 16.15
CA ASP A 53 -20.25 21.01 17.42
C ASP A 53 -18.81 21.21 17.95
N LYS A 54 -18.34 22.45 17.85
CA LYS A 54 -16.97 22.87 18.12
C LYS A 54 -16.90 23.81 19.31
N THR A 55 -15.74 23.84 19.93
CA THR A 55 -15.35 24.84 20.92
C THR A 55 -14.60 26.00 20.26
N ASN A 56 -14.54 27.13 20.96
CA ASN A 56 -13.74 28.26 20.52
C ASN A 56 -12.24 27.92 20.60
N ALA A 57 -11.45 28.46 19.68
CA ALA A 57 -10.00 28.33 19.71
C ALA A 57 -9.41 28.95 20.99
N ASN A 58 -8.28 28.41 21.46
CA ASN A 58 -7.54 28.86 22.65
C ASN A 58 -8.30 28.73 23.98
N THR A 59 -9.27 27.83 24.05
CA THR A 59 -9.93 27.45 25.31
C THR A 59 -9.14 26.36 26.05
N SER A 60 -9.30 26.27 27.37
CA SER A 60 -8.80 25.16 28.20
C SER A 60 -9.27 23.79 27.72
N PHE A 61 -10.35 23.75 26.92
CA PHE A 61 -10.89 22.54 26.33
C PHE A 61 -9.89 21.79 25.45
N GLN A 62 -9.11 22.49 24.63
CA GLN A 62 -8.07 21.83 23.80
C GLN A 62 -7.01 21.16 24.66
N PHE A 63 -6.67 21.78 25.79
CA PHE A 63 -5.74 21.21 26.76
C PHE A 63 -6.32 19.94 27.40
N TYR A 64 -7.61 19.94 27.76
CA TYR A 64 -8.27 18.74 28.28
C TYR A 64 -8.36 17.61 27.25
N ILE A 65 -8.63 17.90 25.97
CA ILE A 65 -8.57 16.89 24.90
C ILE A 65 -7.15 16.32 24.78
N LYS A 66 -6.12 17.18 24.74
CA LYS A 66 -4.72 16.72 24.67
C LYS A 66 -4.36 15.83 25.85
N ASN A 67 -4.77 16.20 27.06
CA ASN A 67 -4.55 15.39 28.26
C ASN A 67 -5.29 14.05 28.19
N LEU A 68 -6.54 14.04 27.70
CA LEU A 68 -7.31 12.82 27.52
C LEU A 68 -6.63 11.88 26.51
N LEU A 69 -6.22 12.40 25.36
CA LEU A 69 -5.55 11.63 24.31
C LEU A 69 -4.17 11.13 24.76
N SER A 70 -3.44 11.92 25.54
CA SER A 70 -2.20 11.49 26.20
C SER A 70 -2.44 10.40 27.26
N SER A 71 -3.52 10.50 28.02
CA SER A 71 -3.92 9.47 28.98
C SER A 71 -4.29 8.15 28.27
N LEU A 72 -5.02 8.22 27.15
CA LEU A 72 -5.38 7.03 26.37
C LEU A 72 -4.14 6.33 25.80
N SER A 73 -3.22 7.07 25.19
CA SER A 73 -1.99 6.50 24.65
C SER A 73 -1.06 5.92 25.71
N SER A 74 -0.95 6.56 26.88
CA SER A 74 -0.18 6.02 28.02
C SER A 74 -0.83 4.81 28.68
N ASN A 75 -2.15 4.65 28.60
CA ASN A 75 -2.85 3.45 29.09
C ASN A 75 -2.80 2.27 28.12
N ALA A 76 -2.40 2.47 26.86
CA ALA A 76 -2.24 1.42 25.86
C ALA A 76 -0.92 0.65 26.03
N ILE A 77 -0.58 0.23 27.25
CA ILE A 77 0.66 -0.50 27.59
C ILE A 77 0.33 -1.95 27.96
N GLY A 78 1.30 -2.85 27.73
CA GLY A 78 1.20 -4.25 28.14
C GLY A 78 0.09 -4.98 27.37
N THR A 79 -0.83 -5.63 28.06
CA THR A 79 -1.94 -6.39 27.45
C THR A 79 -3.25 -5.59 27.37
N THR A 80 -3.22 -4.28 27.65
CA THR A 80 -4.42 -3.43 27.66
C THR A 80 -4.90 -3.16 26.24
N GLN A 81 -5.93 -3.88 25.79
CA GLN A 81 -6.56 -3.71 24.48
C GLN A 81 -7.81 -2.83 24.51
N PHE A 82 -8.25 -2.42 25.70
CA PHE A 82 -9.38 -1.52 25.89
C PHE A 82 -9.18 -0.68 27.15
N ASN A 83 -9.46 0.62 27.06
CA ASN A 83 -9.46 1.51 28.20
C ASN A 83 -10.56 2.56 28.04
N MET A 84 -11.21 2.90 29.14
CA MET A 84 -12.04 4.09 29.25
C MET A 84 -11.47 4.98 30.34
N THR A 85 -11.39 6.28 30.06
CA THR A 85 -10.96 7.27 31.02
C THR A 85 -11.76 8.56 30.85
N LYS A 86 -11.62 9.47 31.81
CA LYS A 86 -12.24 10.79 31.76
C LYS A 86 -11.26 11.82 32.30
N VAL A 87 -11.29 13.01 31.70
CA VAL A 87 -10.56 14.18 32.19
C VAL A 87 -11.59 15.20 32.64
N SER A 88 -11.46 15.65 33.88
CA SER A 88 -12.28 16.73 34.43
C SER A 88 -11.45 18.01 34.43
N GLY A 89 -12.03 19.10 33.92
CA GLY A 89 -11.51 20.44 34.15
C GLY A 89 -11.98 21.05 35.47
N GLU A 90 -11.75 22.35 35.63
CA GLU A 90 -12.18 23.13 36.78
C GLU A 90 -13.71 23.20 36.90
N ASN A 91 -14.43 23.16 35.77
CA ASN A 91 -15.89 23.14 35.73
C ASN A 91 -16.45 21.77 35.33
N PRO A 92 -17.64 21.38 35.82
CA PRO A 92 -18.30 20.15 35.37
C PRO A 92 -18.59 20.09 33.87
N SER A 93 -18.71 21.23 33.20
CA SER A 93 -18.87 21.36 31.74
C SER A 93 -17.61 20.97 30.95
N ASP A 94 -16.46 20.90 31.62
CA ASP A 94 -15.16 20.57 31.03
C ASP A 94 -14.86 19.07 31.12
N LEU A 95 -15.85 18.25 31.51
CA LEU A 95 -15.71 16.80 31.59
C LEU A 95 -15.69 16.18 30.19
N ILE A 96 -14.63 15.44 29.89
CA ILE A 96 -14.48 14.74 28.61
C ILE A 96 -14.21 13.26 28.88
N TYR A 97 -15.00 12.40 28.25
CA TYR A 97 -14.84 10.95 28.28
C TYR A 97 -14.07 10.50 27.04
N GLY A 98 -13.20 9.52 27.19
CA GLY A 98 -12.46 8.92 26.09
C GLY A 98 -12.35 7.41 26.25
N MET A 99 -12.30 6.70 25.13
CA MET A 99 -11.95 5.29 25.10
C MET A 99 -11.08 4.96 23.90
N PHE A 100 -10.29 3.89 24.03
CA PHE A 100 -9.76 3.17 22.88
C PHE A 100 -10.16 1.70 22.95
N MET A 101 -10.28 1.07 21.79
CA MET A 101 -10.47 -0.37 21.63
C MET A 101 -9.59 -0.87 20.48
N CYS A 102 -8.75 -1.85 20.75
CA CYS A 102 -8.00 -2.57 19.74
C CYS A 102 -8.78 -3.80 19.25
N ARG A 103 -8.51 -4.21 18.02
CA ARG A 103 -9.11 -5.41 17.43
C ARG A 103 -8.61 -6.66 18.15
N GLY A 104 -9.48 -7.64 18.36
CA GLY A 104 -9.20 -8.76 19.28
C GLY A 104 -8.01 -9.65 18.92
N ASP A 105 -7.65 -9.74 17.64
CA ASP A 105 -6.51 -10.51 17.08
C ASP A 105 -5.20 -9.70 17.00
N VAL A 106 -5.22 -8.40 17.32
CA VAL A 106 -4.06 -7.52 17.20
C VAL A 106 -3.13 -7.68 18.39
N SER A 107 -1.82 -7.80 18.12
CA SER A 107 -0.81 -7.88 19.18
C SER A 107 -0.75 -6.59 20.02
N SER A 108 -0.32 -6.71 21.28
CA SER A 108 -0.12 -5.56 22.17
C SER A 108 0.73 -4.44 21.57
N HIS A 109 1.78 -4.79 20.83
CA HIS A 109 2.67 -3.82 20.20
C HIS A 109 1.98 -3.02 19.10
N LEU A 110 1.27 -3.71 18.19
CA LEU A 110 0.52 -3.07 17.11
C LEU A 110 -0.66 -2.24 17.65
N CYS A 111 -1.34 -2.74 18.69
CA CYS A 111 -2.37 -2.01 19.41
C CYS A 111 -1.84 -0.69 19.97
N HIS A 112 -0.70 -0.73 20.68
CA HIS A 112 -0.05 0.46 21.23
C HIS A 112 0.31 1.49 20.13
N GLN A 113 0.95 1.03 19.05
CA GLN A 113 1.30 1.91 17.92
C GLN A 113 0.07 2.55 17.28
N CYS A 114 -0.99 1.77 17.07
CA CYS A 114 -2.23 2.28 16.52
C CYS A 114 -2.84 3.37 17.42
N VAL A 115 -2.89 3.13 18.74
CA VAL A 115 -3.45 4.12 19.67
C VAL A 115 -2.59 5.40 19.69
N LEU A 116 -1.27 5.29 19.64
CA LEU A 116 -0.38 6.45 19.53
C LEU A 116 -0.67 7.27 18.26
N ASN A 117 -0.72 6.63 17.09
CA ASN A 117 -0.95 7.33 15.83
C ASN A 117 -2.34 7.97 15.79
N ALA A 118 -3.37 7.23 16.21
CA ALA A 118 -4.75 7.71 16.23
C ALA A 118 -4.95 8.88 17.20
N THR A 119 -4.35 8.85 18.40
CA THR A 119 -4.40 9.96 19.35
C THR A 119 -3.68 11.21 18.84
N GLN A 120 -2.52 11.04 18.17
CA GLN A 120 -1.81 12.14 17.52
C GLN A 120 -2.66 12.79 16.41
N LYS A 121 -3.25 11.97 15.52
CA LYS A 121 -4.11 12.45 14.44
C LYS A 121 -5.35 13.17 14.96
N LEU A 122 -6.01 12.63 15.98
CA LEU A 122 -7.13 13.30 16.67
C LEU A 122 -6.72 14.64 17.28
N SER A 123 -5.55 14.70 17.91
CA SER A 123 -5.04 15.93 18.53
C SER A 123 -4.72 17.02 17.50
N LEU A 124 -4.43 16.66 16.25
CA LEU A 124 -4.15 17.61 15.18
C LEU A 124 -5.43 18.05 14.47
N GLU A 125 -6.29 17.07 14.12
CA GLU A 125 -7.38 17.29 13.16
C GLU A 125 -8.75 17.54 13.83
N CYS A 126 -9.00 16.99 15.02
CA CYS A 126 -10.28 17.17 15.74
C CYS A 126 -10.17 17.99 17.04
N SER A 127 -9.07 18.70 17.28
CA SER A 127 -8.78 19.40 18.55
C SER A 127 -9.86 20.37 19.06
N LEU A 128 -10.73 20.87 18.17
CA LEU A 128 -11.84 21.77 18.52
C LEU A 128 -13.19 21.05 18.69
N SER A 129 -13.35 19.86 18.14
CA SER A 129 -14.62 19.14 18.13
C SER A 129 -14.91 18.55 19.50
N LYS A 130 -16.15 18.69 19.97
CA LYS A 130 -16.57 18.16 21.29
C LYS A 130 -16.73 16.64 21.31
N GLN A 131 -16.87 16.02 20.14
CA GLN A 131 -16.90 14.60 19.96
C GLN A 131 -16.10 14.22 18.72
N SER A 132 -15.43 13.07 18.78
CA SER A 132 -14.85 12.46 17.60
C SER A 132 -14.79 10.95 17.73
N THR A 133 -14.84 10.27 16.58
CA THR A 133 -14.47 8.86 16.46
C THR A 133 -13.48 8.72 15.32
N ILE A 134 -12.41 7.95 15.54
CA ILE A 134 -11.43 7.59 14.52
C ILE A 134 -11.28 6.08 14.48
N TRP A 135 -11.23 5.55 13.26
CA TRP A 135 -11.04 4.13 13.00
C TRP A 135 -9.76 3.91 12.22
N TYR A 136 -8.96 3.00 12.75
CA TYR A 136 -7.83 2.38 12.09
C TYR A 136 -8.12 0.88 11.91
N GLU A 137 -7.31 0.21 11.09
CA GLU A 137 -7.38 -1.23 10.86
C GLU A 137 -7.21 -2.03 12.17
N GLU A 138 -6.36 -1.56 13.08
CA GLU A 138 -6.01 -2.22 14.32
C GLU A 138 -6.76 -1.70 15.56
N CYS A 139 -7.27 -0.46 15.54
CA CYS A 139 -7.90 0.16 16.71
C CYS A 139 -8.94 1.23 16.36
N MET A 140 -9.78 1.55 17.34
CA MET A 140 -10.73 2.65 17.30
C MET A 140 -10.55 3.51 18.55
N ILE A 141 -10.66 4.83 18.39
CA ILE A 141 -10.67 5.78 19.50
C ILE A 141 -11.89 6.67 19.37
N ARG A 142 -12.59 6.90 20.48
CA ARG A 142 -13.66 7.91 20.53
C ARG A 142 -13.60 8.73 21.81
N TYR A 143 -13.93 10.00 21.70
CA TYR A 143 -14.12 10.87 22.85
C TYR A 143 -15.39 11.72 22.69
N SER A 144 -15.96 12.15 23.81
CA SER A 144 -17.14 13.02 23.85
C SER A 144 -17.21 13.79 25.17
N THR A 145 -17.79 14.98 25.16
CA THR A 145 -18.18 15.73 26.37
C THR A 145 -19.40 15.13 27.06
N THR A 146 -20.11 14.24 26.38
CA THR A 146 -21.20 13.44 26.96
C THR A 146 -20.73 12.03 27.25
N SER A 147 -21.45 11.29 28.10
CA SER A 147 -21.08 9.91 28.42
C SER A 147 -21.04 9.05 27.16
N LEU A 148 -20.02 8.20 27.06
CA LEU A 148 -19.78 7.27 25.95
C LEU A 148 -20.75 6.08 26.01
N ARG A 149 -22.05 6.34 25.92
CA ARG A 149 -23.09 5.31 25.87
C ARG A 149 -23.05 4.55 24.54
N TYR A 150 -23.86 3.50 24.46
CA TYR A 150 -24.22 2.84 23.21
C TYR A 150 -24.50 3.89 22.12
N SER A 151 -23.81 3.74 20.99
CA SER A 151 -24.00 4.56 19.79
C SER A 151 -23.67 3.77 18.53
N ILE A 152 -24.51 3.92 17.52
CA ILE A 152 -24.31 3.42 16.15
C ILE A 152 -23.91 4.54 15.17
N SER A 153 -23.78 5.78 15.66
CA SER A 153 -23.46 6.97 14.86
C SER A 153 -22.29 7.76 15.47
N PRO A 154 -21.35 8.28 14.67
CA PRO A 154 -21.28 8.20 13.20
C PRO A 154 -21.04 6.77 12.69
N SER A 155 -21.52 6.47 11.49
CA SER A 155 -21.31 5.19 10.82
C SER A 155 -20.44 5.36 9.58
N PHE A 156 -19.49 4.43 9.38
CA PHE A 156 -18.67 4.40 8.18
C PHE A 156 -18.65 2.99 7.60
N ASP A 157 -18.78 2.87 6.29
CA ASP A 157 -18.69 1.60 5.57
C ASP A 157 -17.65 1.66 4.47
N MET A 158 -17.01 0.51 4.25
CA MET A 158 -16.08 0.29 3.15
C MET A 158 -16.53 -0.98 2.44
N LYS A 159 -16.55 -0.96 1.12
CA LYS A 159 -16.85 -2.14 0.32
C LYS A 159 -15.67 -2.47 -0.57
N ASN A 160 -15.43 -3.76 -0.75
CA ASN A 160 -14.60 -4.22 -1.83
C ASN A 160 -15.37 -4.00 -3.14
N SER A 161 -14.79 -3.27 -4.10
CA SER A 161 -15.47 -2.96 -5.38
C SER A 161 -15.69 -4.21 -6.26
N GLY A 162 -15.12 -5.36 -5.88
CA GLY A 162 -15.35 -6.65 -6.53
C GLY A 162 -16.76 -7.20 -6.32
N ASN A 163 -17.35 -7.76 -7.38
CA ASN A 163 -18.68 -8.37 -7.36
C ASN A 163 -18.60 -9.89 -7.29
N ILE A 164 -19.44 -10.46 -6.42
CA ILE A 164 -19.66 -11.90 -6.33
C ILE A 164 -20.34 -12.42 -7.60
N SER A 165 -19.87 -13.56 -8.10
CA SER A 165 -20.42 -14.19 -9.31
C SER A 165 -21.81 -14.81 -9.10
N ASN A 166 -22.11 -15.33 -7.91
CA ASN A 166 -23.42 -15.91 -7.56
C ASN A 166 -23.97 -15.30 -6.25
N PRO A 167 -24.57 -14.09 -6.31
CA PRO A 167 -25.09 -13.40 -5.14
C PRO A 167 -26.21 -14.17 -4.42
N GLU A 168 -27.03 -14.93 -5.15
CA GLU A 168 -28.18 -15.66 -4.59
C GLU A 168 -27.75 -16.72 -3.57
N SER A 169 -26.67 -17.45 -3.87
CA SER A 169 -26.10 -18.42 -2.93
C SER A 169 -25.24 -17.78 -1.83
N PHE A 170 -24.57 -16.67 -2.16
CA PHE A 170 -23.61 -16.03 -1.26
C PHE A 170 -24.28 -15.25 -0.13
N ILE A 171 -25.32 -14.47 -0.42
CA ILE A 171 -25.97 -13.59 0.57
C ILE A 171 -26.52 -14.38 1.77
N PRO A 172 -27.25 -15.50 1.60
CA PRO A 172 -27.71 -16.32 2.72
C PRO A 172 -26.55 -16.90 3.54
N MET A 173 -25.49 -17.39 2.88
CA MET A 173 -24.29 -17.93 3.53
C MET A 173 -23.57 -16.86 4.37
N LEU A 174 -23.40 -15.65 3.81
CA LEU A 174 -22.82 -14.51 4.49
C LEU A 174 -23.64 -14.15 5.73
N ASN A 175 -24.96 -14.01 5.59
CA ASN A 175 -25.83 -13.63 6.70
C ASN A 175 -25.81 -14.67 7.82
N PHE A 176 -25.85 -15.96 7.46
CA PHE A 176 -25.74 -17.06 8.42
C PHE A 176 -24.40 -17.03 9.16
N THR A 177 -23.28 -16.96 8.42
CA THR A 177 -21.93 -16.98 9.00
C THR A 177 -21.69 -15.75 9.89
N MET A 178 -22.14 -14.57 9.46
CA MET A 178 -22.03 -13.32 10.24
C MET A 178 -22.84 -13.37 11.54
N ASN A 179 -24.06 -13.91 11.52
CA ASN A 179 -24.85 -14.05 12.74
C ASN A 179 -24.19 -15.01 13.74
N GLN A 180 -23.67 -16.15 13.27
CA GLN A 180 -22.92 -17.05 14.13
C GLN A 180 -21.65 -16.41 14.71
N THR A 181 -20.95 -15.60 13.90
CA THR A 181 -19.78 -14.84 14.36
C THR A 181 -20.19 -13.81 15.43
N ALA A 182 -21.32 -13.14 15.26
CA ALA A 182 -21.84 -12.19 16.24
C ALA A 182 -22.26 -12.87 17.55
N ASP A 183 -22.88 -14.04 17.50
CA ASP A 183 -23.26 -14.81 18.69
C ASP A 183 -22.01 -15.23 19.49
N GLU A 184 -20.95 -15.69 18.81
CA GLU A 184 -19.67 -16.02 19.45
C GLU A 184 -18.98 -14.78 20.06
N ALA A 185 -19.03 -13.63 19.36
CA ALA A 185 -18.45 -12.40 19.87
C ALA A 185 -19.12 -11.98 21.19
N VAL A 186 -20.45 -12.09 21.28
CA VAL A 186 -21.20 -11.81 22.52
C VAL A 186 -20.82 -12.77 23.65
N GLN A 187 -20.57 -14.05 23.32
CA GLN A 187 -20.26 -15.11 24.30
C GLN A 187 -18.79 -15.17 24.73
N SER A 188 -17.90 -14.31 24.20
CA SER A 188 -16.49 -14.26 24.61
C SER A 188 -16.31 -13.64 26.01
N VAL A 189 -16.72 -14.40 27.03
CA VAL A 189 -16.71 -13.98 28.45
C VAL A 189 -15.32 -14.15 29.08
N ILE A 190 -14.52 -15.12 28.60
CA ILE A 190 -13.24 -15.51 29.23
C ILE A 190 -12.18 -14.41 29.12
N ASP A 191 -12.15 -13.68 28.00
CA ASP A 191 -11.22 -12.55 27.78
C ASP A 191 -11.92 -11.18 27.74
N ASN A 192 -13.26 -11.16 27.84
CA ASN A 192 -14.15 -10.00 27.71
C ASN A 192 -13.83 -9.11 26.49
N LYS A 193 -13.20 -9.65 25.43
CA LYS A 193 -12.86 -8.88 24.23
C LYS A 193 -14.06 -8.59 23.33
N LYS A 194 -15.18 -9.31 23.58
CA LYS A 194 -16.40 -9.30 22.76
C LYS A 194 -16.12 -9.37 21.27
N PHE A 195 -15.23 -10.30 20.91
CA PHE A 195 -14.63 -10.43 19.59
C PHE A 195 -14.76 -11.89 19.12
N ALA A 196 -15.08 -12.09 17.86
CA ALA A 196 -15.02 -13.41 17.25
C ALA A 196 -14.69 -13.32 15.77
N THR A 197 -14.17 -14.44 15.27
CA THR A 197 -13.85 -14.65 13.86
C THR A 197 -14.36 -16.01 13.43
N ARG A 198 -14.82 -16.12 12.18
CA ARG A 198 -15.32 -17.37 11.62
C ARG A 198 -14.90 -17.52 10.17
N GLU A 199 -14.64 -18.76 9.77
CA GLU A 199 -14.41 -19.15 8.37
C GLU A 199 -15.60 -19.99 7.89
N ALA A 200 -16.02 -19.78 6.64
CA ALA A 200 -16.95 -20.66 5.95
C ALA A 200 -16.42 -21.03 4.57
N ASN A 201 -16.46 -22.33 4.24
CA ASN A 201 -16.05 -22.80 2.92
C ASN A 201 -17.13 -22.46 1.89
N MET A 202 -16.69 -21.93 0.75
CA MET A 202 -17.54 -21.64 -0.39
C MET A 202 -17.28 -22.62 -1.55
N SER A 203 -18.08 -22.52 -2.62
CA SER A 203 -17.79 -23.25 -3.85
C SER A 203 -16.45 -22.81 -4.45
N GLY A 204 -15.76 -23.74 -5.10
CA GLY A 204 -14.37 -23.53 -5.54
C GLY A 204 -13.38 -23.54 -4.38
N PHE A 205 -12.23 -22.88 -4.54
CA PHE A 205 -11.20 -22.76 -3.51
C PHE A 205 -11.35 -21.48 -2.65
N GLN A 206 -12.57 -20.96 -2.55
CA GLN A 206 -12.89 -19.71 -1.86
C GLN A 206 -13.28 -19.99 -0.41
N THR A 207 -12.87 -19.09 0.48
CA THR A 207 -13.20 -19.13 1.90
C THR A 207 -13.70 -17.75 2.30
N LEU A 208 -14.87 -17.70 2.94
CA LEU A 208 -15.42 -16.51 3.56
C LEU A 208 -14.80 -16.33 4.94
N TYR A 209 -14.17 -15.18 5.18
CA TYR A 209 -13.62 -14.81 6.48
C TYR A 209 -14.52 -13.73 7.09
N CYS A 210 -15.06 -13.98 8.28
CA CYS A 210 -15.91 -13.06 9.02
C CYS A 210 -15.26 -12.65 10.34
N LEU A 211 -15.54 -11.42 10.78
CA LEU A 211 -15.15 -10.84 12.06
C LEU A 211 -16.30 -10.00 12.59
N ALA A 212 -16.58 -10.13 13.89
CA ALA A 212 -17.51 -9.29 14.62
C ALA A 212 -16.89 -8.85 15.94
N GLN A 213 -17.07 -7.58 16.32
CA GLN A 213 -16.57 -7.06 17.59
C GLN A 213 -17.48 -5.98 18.18
N CYS A 214 -17.63 -5.99 19.51
CA CYS A 214 -18.25 -4.92 20.29
C CYS A 214 -17.24 -4.25 21.22
N THR A 215 -17.56 -3.03 21.67
CA THR A 215 -16.82 -2.41 22.76
C THR A 215 -17.04 -3.17 24.08
N PRO A 216 -15.98 -3.53 24.83
CA PRO A 216 -16.08 -4.34 26.05
C PRO A 216 -16.99 -3.80 27.16
N ASP A 217 -17.32 -2.50 27.15
CA ASP A 217 -18.22 -1.85 28.11
C ASP A 217 -19.70 -2.22 27.94
N LEU A 218 -20.10 -2.77 26.80
CA LEU A 218 -21.50 -3.10 26.53
C LEU A 218 -21.99 -4.31 27.34
N SER A 219 -23.29 -4.31 27.66
CA SER A 219 -23.98 -5.52 28.10
C SER A 219 -24.01 -6.58 26.97
N LEU A 220 -24.31 -7.83 27.30
CA LEU A 220 -24.49 -8.89 26.29
C LEU A 220 -25.60 -8.52 25.29
N GLN A 221 -26.70 -7.95 25.80
CA GLN A 221 -27.85 -7.55 25.00
C GLN A 221 -27.50 -6.38 24.08
N ASP A 222 -26.88 -5.32 24.60
CA ASP A 222 -26.53 -4.15 23.79
C ASP A 222 -25.50 -4.49 22.72
N CYS A 223 -24.53 -5.36 23.04
CA CYS A 223 -23.58 -5.86 22.06
C CYS A 223 -24.30 -6.63 20.94
N ARG A 224 -25.22 -7.54 21.28
CA ARG A 224 -25.95 -8.29 20.25
C ARG A 224 -26.85 -7.40 19.39
N THR A 225 -27.52 -6.42 20.00
CA THR A 225 -28.32 -5.41 19.29
C THR A 225 -27.46 -4.63 18.31
N CYS A 226 -26.30 -4.12 18.75
CA CYS A 226 -25.37 -3.41 17.86
C CYS A 226 -24.94 -4.29 16.68
N LEU A 227 -24.56 -5.54 16.96
CA LEU A 227 -24.11 -6.47 15.93
C LEU A 227 -25.24 -6.84 14.94
N ASN A 228 -26.50 -6.90 15.39
CA ASN A 228 -27.64 -7.04 14.48
C ASN A 228 -27.81 -5.81 13.58
N ASP A 229 -27.73 -4.60 14.14
CA ASP A 229 -27.88 -3.35 13.39
C ASP A 229 -26.78 -3.18 12.33
N VAL A 230 -25.53 -3.52 12.69
CA VAL A 230 -24.39 -3.38 11.79
C VAL A 230 -24.40 -4.44 10.67
N ILE A 231 -24.81 -5.68 10.98
CA ILE A 231 -25.03 -6.73 9.96
C ILE A 231 -26.20 -6.34 9.03
N GLY A 232 -27.27 -5.77 9.60
CA GLY A 232 -28.43 -5.28 8.85
C GLY A 232 -28.11 -4.13 7.89
N ASN A 233 -26.94 -3.50 8.00
CA ASN A 233 -26.50 -2.45 7.07
C ASN A 233 -25.80 -3.01 5.82
N ILE A 234 -25.32 -4.27 5.85
CA ILE A 234 -24.60 -4.90 4.72
C ILE A 234 -25.40 -4.83 3.41
N PRO A 235 -26.71 -5.17 3.35
CA PRO A 235 -27.47 -5.11 2.10
C PRO A 235 -27.56 -3.69 1.52
N LYS A 236 -27.53 -2.66 2.37
CA LYS A 236 -27.66 -1.25 1.96
C LYS A 236 -26.36 -0.70 1.42
N CYS A 237 -25.24 -0.91 2.12
CA CYS A 237 -23.95 -0.36 1.72
C CYS A 237 -23.22 -1.21 0.66
N CYS A 238 -23.38 -2.53 0.75
CA CYS A 238 -22.34 -3.47 0.32
C CYS A 238 -22.92 -4.77 -0.29
N GLY A 239 -24.20 -4.77 -0.68
CA GLY A 239 -24.87 -5.94 -1.23
C GLY A 239 -24.16 -6.52 -2.47
N GLY A 240 -23.93 -7.84 -2.46
CA GLY A 240 -23.31 -8.56 -3.59
C GLY A 240 -21.80 -8.35 -3.77
N ARG A 241 -21.14 -7.69 -2.82
CA ARG A 241 -19.69 -7.44 -2.87
C ARG A 241 -18.90 -8.61 -2.28
N VAL A 242 -17.65 -8.76 -2.73
CA VAL A 242 -16.74 -9.82 -2.25
C VAL A 242 -16.20 -9.56 -0.83
N GLY A 243 -16.44 -8.36 -0.32
CA GLY A 243 -15.98 -7.96 1.01
C GLY A 243 -16.60 -6.63 1.44
N ALA A 244 -16.72 -6.45 2.75
CA ALA A 244 -17.13 -5.19 3.33
C ALA A 244 -16.68 -5.04 4.79
N ARG A 245 -16.61 -3.79 5.22
CA ARG A 245 -16.41 -3.36 6.60
C ARG A 245 -17.52 -2.39 6.94
N VAL A 246 -18.13 -2.55 8.10
CA VAL A 246 -19.12 -1.60 8.61
C VAL A 246 -18.73 -1.27 10.04
N LEU A 247 -18.43 0.00 10.28
CA LEU A 247 -17.82 0.52 11.49
C LEU A 247 -18.80 1.43 12.21
N TYR A 248 -19.28 0.99 13.37
CA TYR A 248 -19.99 1.83 14.33
C TYR A 248 -19.10 2.12 15.55
N PRO A 249 -19.44 3.13 16.37
CA PRO A 249 -18.66 3.46 17.56
C PRO A 249 -18.77 2.44 18.70
N SER A 250 -19.77 1.54 18.67
CA SER A 250 -19.97 0.53 19.71
C SER A 250 -19.79 -0.91 19.21
N CYS A 251 -19.75 -1.14 17.90
CA CYS A 251 -19.46 -2.42 17.30
C CYS A 251 -19.02 -2.28 15.84
N ASN A 252 -18.41 -3.32 15.30
CA ASN A 252 -18.06 -3.37 13.89
C ASN A 252 -18.09 -4.81 13.37
N ILE A 253 -18.23 -4.94 12.05
CA ILE A 253 -18.09 -6.21 11.35
C ILE A 253 -17.18 -6.04 10.13
N ARG A 254 -16.56 -7.15 9.73
CA ARG A 254 -15.85 -7.27 8.45
C ARG A 254 -16.03 -8.66 7.86
N TYR A 255 -16.28 -8.72 6.56
CA TYR A 255 -16.04 -9.93 5.79
C TYR A 255 -15.17 -9.67 4.57
N GLU A 256 -14.41 -10.67 4.17
CA GLU A 256 -13.63 -10.70 2.93
C GLU A 256 -13.54 -12.15 2.43
N LEU A 257 -13.18 -12.33 1.15
CA LEU A 257 -12.80 -13.64 0.60
C LEU A 257 -11.29 -13.93 0.67
N TYR A 258 -10.55 -13.08 1.39
CA TYR A 258 -9.13 -13.26 1.69
C TYR A 258 -8.91 -13.15 3.21
N PRO A 259 -7.87 -13.80 3.76
CA PRO A 259 -7.62 -13.78 5.20
C PRO A 259 -7.11 -12.41 5.67
N PHE A 260 -7.68 -11.87 6.76
CA PHE A 260 -7.31 -10.56 7.32
C PHE A 260 -7.11 -10.54 8.84
N TYR A 261 -7.27 -11.70 9.50
CA TYR A 261 -7.03 -11.90 10.93
C TYR A 261 -6.19 -13.16 11.13
N THR A 262 -5.41 -13.19 12.20
CA THR A 262 -4.68 -14.39 12.62
C THR A 262 -5.38 -15.05 13.79
N ILE A 263 -5.54 -16.37 13.75
CA ILE A 263 -5.95 -17.14 14.93
C ILE A 263 -4.66 -17.58 15.64
N PRO A 264 -4.46 -17.27 16.93
CA PRO A 264 -3.28 -17.71 17.67
C PRO A 264 -3.12 -19.23 17.59
N SER A 265 -2.02 -19.71 17.01
CA SER A 265 -1.69 -21.13 16.99
C SER A 265 -0.81 -21.46 18.21
N PRO A 266 -1.07 -22.58 18.91
CA PRO A 266 -0.24 -23.02 20.03
C PRO A 266 1.13 -23.57 19.61
N THR A 267 1.41 -23.65 18.30
CA THR A 267 2.68 -24.17 17.77
C THR A 267 3.64 -23.02 17.48
N PRO A 268 4.92 -23.09 17.90
CA PRO A 268 5.91 -22.07 17.57
C PRO A 268 6.01 -21.96 16.04
N THR A 269 5.88 -20.72 15.55
CA THR A 269 6.04 -20.39 14.13
C THR A 269 7.40 -20.92 13.63
N PRO A 270 7.47 -21.56 12.45
CA PRO A 270 8.75 -21.79 11.79
C PRO A 270 9.54 -20.48 11.69
N LYS A 271 10.86 -20.54 11.92
CA LYS A 271 11.73 -19.34 11.77
C LYS A 271 11.69 -18.75 10.36
N LEU A 272 11.35 -19.57 9.34
CA LEU A 272 11.29 -19.17 7.93
C LEU A 272 9.97 -19.59 7.30
N VAL A 273 9.41 -18.75 6.43
CA VAL A 273 8.22 -19.08 5.64
C VAL A 273 8.61 -19.89 4.39
N PRO A 274 7.73 -20.77 3.87
CA PRO A 274 8.02 -21.57 2.69
C PRO A 274 8.21 -20.68 1.46
N GLU A 275 9.33 -20.84 0.76
CA GLU A 275 9.64 -20.10 -0.47
C GLU A 275 9.10 -20.84 -1.71
N THR A 276 8.64 -20.10 -2.71
CA THR A 276 8.25 -20.70 -4.00
C THR A 276 9.48 -21.15 -4.77
N LYS A 277 9.43 -22.37 -5.33
CA LYS A 277 10.54 -22.97 -6.12
C LYS A 277 10.64 -22.44 -7.56
N THR A 278 10.05 -21.29 -7.86
CA THR A 278 10.13 -20.68 -9.19
C THR A 278 11.58 -20.31 -9.49
N SER A 279 12.00 -20.47 -10.75
CA SER A 279 13.38 -20.16 -11.13
C SER A 279 13.66 -18.68 -10.90
N HIS A 280 14.74 -18.38 -10.17
CA HIS A 280 15.26 -17.02 -9.91
C HIS A 280 15.63 -16.22 -11.19
N LEU A 281 15.33 -16.71 -12.40
CA LEU A 281 15.52 -15.94 -13.63
C LEU A 281 14.77 -14.60 -13.63
N ASP A 282 13.65 -14.50 -12.91
CA ASP A 282 12.84 -13.27 -12.75
C ASP A 282 13.13 -12.55 -11.40
N SER A 283 14.24 -12.87 -10.71
CA SER A 283 14.52 -12.42 -9.33
C SER A 283 15.48 -11.24 -9.17
N LYS A 284 15.70 -10.52 -10.27
CA LYS A 284 16.30 -9.20 -10.27
C LYS A 284 15.54 -8.38 -11.31
N PHE A 285 15.78 -7.07 -11.39
CA PHE A 285 15.42 -6.24 -12.54
C PHE A 285 16.06 -6.85 -13.81
N SER A 286 15.50 -7.95 -14.31
CA SER A 286 16.02 -8.69 -15.45
C SER A 286 15.92 -7.75 -16.62
N GLU A 287 17.03 -7.48 -17.31
CA GLU A 287 16.98 -6.69 -18.53
C GLU A 287 16.09 -7.38 -19.59
N ASP A 288 15.99 -8.71 -19.52
CA ASP A 288 15.22 -9.49 -20.47
C ASP A 288 13.80 -9.80 -19.97
N PRO A 289 12.76 -9.50 -20.79
CA PRO A 289 11.38 -9.84 -20.49
C PRO A 289 11.14 -11.35 -20.65
N ILE A 290 10.63 -12.00 -19.61
CA ILE A 290 10.40 -13.45 -19.57
C ILE A 290 8.98 -13.74 -20.06
N TYR A 291 8.85 -14.64 -21.04
CA TYR A 291 7.55 -15.13 -21.49
C TYR A 291 6.87 -15.94 -20.38
N LEU A 292 5.61 -15.64 -20.07
CA LEU A 292 4.83 -16.34 -19.04
C LEU A 292 3.80 -17.28 -19.67
N SER A 293 2.87 -16.72 -20.44
CA SER A 293 1.76 -17.45 -21.01
C SER A 293 1.10 -16.69 -22.15
N HIS A 294 0.23 -17.36 -22.90
CA HIS A 294 -0.65 -16.75 -23.87
C HIS A 294 -1.97 -17.51 -23.93
N ASN A 295 -3.00 -16.84 -24.43
CA ASN A 295 -4.27 -17.46 -24.77
C ASN A 295 -4.71 -16.94 -26.14
N CYS A 296 -4.98 -17.87 -27.06
CA CYS A 296 -5.64 -17.58 -28.33
C CYS A 296 -7.09 -18.04 -28.24
N SER A 297 -8.04 -17.16 -28.50
CA SER A 297 -9.47 -17.49 -28.41
C SER A 297 -9.91 -18.28 -29.64
N ASN A 298 -10.33 -19.53 -29.42
CA ASN A 298 -10.81 -20.42 -30.48
C ASN A 298 -12.19 -20.04 -31.03
N ASN A 299 -12.86 -19.03 -30.47
CA ASN A 299 -14.22 -18.64 -30.86
C ASN A 299 -14.28 -18.07 -32.28
N LYS A 300 -13.20 -17.45 -32.76
CA LYS A 300 -13.19 -16.78 -34.06
C LYS A 300 -11.80 -16.81 -34.68
N THR A 301 -11.72 -17.33 -35.91
CA THR A 301 -10.48 -17.42 -36.68
C THR A 301 -10.49 -16.50 -37.89
N PHE A 302 -9.34 -16.28 -38.50
CA PHE A 302 -9.21 -15.57 -39.78
C PHE A 302 -8.32 -16.38 -40.74
N THR A 303 -8.50 -16.16 -42.04
CA THR A 303 -7.70 -16.80 -43.09
C THR A 303 -6.49 -15.96 -43.47
N ALA A 304 -5.47 -16.62 -44.03
CA ALA A 304 -4.29 -15.94 -44.55
C ALA A 304 -4.68 -14.90 -45.62
N ASN A 305 -4.01 -13.75 -45.60
CA ASN A 305 -4.23 -12.58 -46.44
C ASN A 305 -5.63 -11.93 -46.32
N SER A 306 -6.38 -12.24 -45.26
CA SER A 306 -7.62 -11.55 -44.96
C SER A 306 -7.37 -10.09 -44.55
N THR A 307 -8.37 -9.23 -44.74
CA THR A 307 -8.36 -7.84 -44.25
C THR A 307 -8.04 -7.78 -42.75
N PHE A 308 -8.55 -8.73 -41.97
CA PHE A 308 -8.27 -8.82 -40.54
C PHE A 308 -6.77 -9.05 -40.26
N GLN A 309 -6.12 -9.96 -40.97
CA GLN A 309 -4.68 -10.21 -40.80
C GLN A 309 -3.85 -8.97 -41.13
N ILE A 310 -4.21 -8.25 -42.20
CA ILE A 310 -3.55 -7.00 -42.60
C ILE A 310 -3.69 -5.96 -41.48
N TYR A 311 -4.92 -5.75 -40.99
CA TYR A 311 -5.17 -4.79 -39.91
C TYR A 311 -4.52 -5.20 -38.58
N LEU A 312 -4.47 -6.49 -38.26
CA LEU A 312 -3.76 -7.00 -37.08
C LEU A 312 -2.25 -6.76 -37.20
N THR A 313 -1.66 -6.96 -38.39
CA THR A 313 -0.24 -6.68 -38.63
C THR A 313 0.07 -5.19 -38.43
N THR A 314 -0.78 -4.31 -38.96
CA THR A 314 -0.69 -2.86 -38.75
C THR A 314 -0.82 -2.49 -37.27
N LEU A 315 -1.80 -3.09 -36.57
CA LEU A 315 -2.03 -2.86 -35.14
C LEU A 315 -0.81 -3.23 -34.30
N LEU A 316 -0.24 -4.43 -34.49
CA LEU A 316 0.93 -4.88 -33.75
C LEU A 316 2.15 -3.99 -34.00
N SER A 317 2.32 -3.50 -35.22
CA SER A 317 3.35 -2.51 -35.56
C SER A 317 3.16 -1.20 -34.78
N TYR A 318 1.93 -0.66 -34.74
CA TYR A 318 1.61 0.55 -33.97
C TYR A 318 1.84 0.39 -32.47
N LEU A 319 1.52 -0.76 -31.89
CA LEU A 319 1.77 -1.05 -30.48
C LEU A 319 3.28 -1.05 -30.19
N SER A 320 4.06 -1.76 -31.01
CA SER A 320 5.53 -1.82 -30.86
C SER A 320 6.19 -0.45 -31.03
N SER A 321 5.74 0.36 -32.00
CA SER A 321 6.30 1.69 -32.24
C SER A 321 5.95 2.69 -31.13
N ASN A 322 4.74 2.63 -30.56
CA ASN A 322 4.34 3.51 -29.46
C ASN A 322 5.11 3.19 -28.17
N ALA A 323 5.36 1.91 -27.89
CA ALA A 323 6.17 1.52 -26.74
C ALA A 323 7.62 2.03 -26.89
N SER A 324 8.21 1.87 -28.08
CA SER A 324 9.63 2.19 -28.31
C SER A 324 9.90 3.68 -28.53
N ASN A 325 9.08 4.36 -29.34
CA ASN A 325 9.36 5.74 -29.78
C ASN A 325 8.70 6.80 -28.90
N SER A 326 7.51 6.50 -28.37
CA SER A 326 6.79 7.44 -27.49
C SER A 326 7.11 7.22 -26.01
N GLY A 327 7.79 6.12 -25.67
CA GLY A 327 8.11 5.75 -24.29
C GLY A 327 6.87 5.54 -23.41
N LYS A 328 5.72 5.21 -24.00
CA LYS A 328 4.48 4.99 -23.26
C LYS A 328 4.52 3.63 -22.57
N ASN A 329 4.11 3.58 -21.31
CA ASN A 329 3.95 2.32 -20.55
C ASN A 329 2.57 1.67 -20.75
N PHE A 330 1.61 2.41 -21.31
CA PHE A 330 0.31 1.90 -21.71
C PHE A 330 -0.14 2.59 -23.00
N HIS A 331 -0.71 1.81 -23.92
CA HIS A 331 -1.34 2.36 -25.11
C HIS A 331 -2.43 1.43 -25.61
N LYS A 332 -3.56 2.02 -26.02
CA LYS A 332 -4.64 1.34 -26.73
C LYS A 332 -4.89 2.03 -28.07
N VAL A 333 -5.18 1.24 -29.09
CA VAL A 333 -5.42 1.71 -30.46
C VAL A 333 -6.28 0.71 -31.21
N ASP A 334 -7.08 1.19 -32.16
CA ASP A 334 -7.79 0.35 -33.11
C ASP A 334 -7.35 0.64 -34.54
N VAL A 335 -7.57 -0.34 -35.42
CA VAL A 335 -7.37 -0.20 -36.86
C VAL A 335 -8.71 -0.37 -37.55
N ALA A 336 -9.17 0.72 -38.18
CA ALA A 336 -10.42 0.81 -38.92
C ALA A 336 -11.64 0.30 -38.13
N ASN A 337 -11.67 0.51 -36.81
CA ASN A 337 -12.71 0.02 -35.91
C ASN A 337 -13.00 -1.49 -36.04
N THR A 338 -12.01 -2.27 -36.49
CA THR A 338 -12.12 -3.69 -36.83
C THR A 338 -11.24 -4.55 -35.94
N VAL A 339 -10.04 -4.09 -35.62
CA VAL A 339 -9.10 -4.76 -34.72
C VAL A 339 -8.70 -3.79 -33.63
N PHE A 340 -8.96 -4.16 -32.38
CA PHE A 340 -8.67 -3.37 -31.20
C PHE A 340 -7.50 -4.01 -30.47
N GLY A 341 -6.56 -3.22 -29.97
CA GLY A 341 -5.46 -3.74 -29.19
C GLY A 341 -4.93 -2.76 -28.15
N LEU A 342 -4.26 -3.31 -27.15
CA LEU A 342 -3.51 -2.55 -26.18
C LEU A 342 -2.26 -3.31 -25.72
N PHE A 343 -1.30 -2.56 -25.20
CA PHE A 343 -0.25 -3.10 -24.35
C PHE A 343 -0.26 -2.39 -23.00
N MET A 344 0.26 -3.08 -21.99
CA MET A 344 0.55 -2.52 -20.67
C MET A 344 1.88 -3.07 -20.17
N CYS A 345 2.81 -2.19 -19.83
CA CYS A 345 4.06 -2.51 -19.17
C CYS A 345 3.90 -2.41 -17.65
N ARG A 346 4.75 -3.12 -16.91
CA ARG A 346 4.85 -2.98 -15.46
C ARG A 346 5.23 -1.54 -15.11
N GLY A 347 4.55 -0.94 -14.14
CA GLY A 347 4.56 0.51 -13.91
C GLY A 347 5.92 1.12 -13.53
N ASP A 348 6.84 0.31 -13.01
CA ASP A 348 8.20 0.69 -12.61
C ASP A 348 9.24 0.55 -13.73
N LEU A 349 8.87 0.05 -14.92
CA LEU A 349 9.84 -0.21 -15.98
C LEU A 349 10.27 1.06 -16.72
N PRO A 350 11.58 1.22 -16.99
CA PRO A 350 12.08 2.18 -17.96
C PRO A 350 11.47 1.94 -19.35
N SER A 351 11.29 3.03 -20.10
CA SER A 351 10.70 2.99 -21.45
C SER A 351 11.42 2.04 -22.41
N GLN A 352 12.74 1.90 -22.28
CA GLN A 352 13.54 0.96 -23.08
C GLN A 352 13.13 -0.50 -22.83
N LEU A 353 13.02 -0.92 -21.58
CA LEU A 353 12.65 -2.29 -21.22
C LEU A 353 11.18 -2.57 -21.57
N CYS A 354 10.31 -1.57 -21.42
CA CYS A 354 8.93 -1.63 -21.88
C CYS A 354 8.88 -1.84 -23.41
N GLY A 355 9.60 -1.03 -24.18
CA GLY A 355 9.71 -1.14 -25.64
C GLY A 355 10.18 -2.52 -26.10
N GLN A 356 11.26 -3.03 -25.50
CA GLN A 356 11.77 -4.37 -25.80
C GLN A 356 10.75 -5.47 -25.50
N CYS A 357 10.05 -5.39 -24.36
CA CYS A 357 9.00 -6.34 -24.02
C CYS A 357 7.85 -6.33 -25.01
N VAL A 358 7.36 -5.15 -25.39
CA VAL A 358 6.24 -5.02 -26.34
C VAL A 358 6.65 -5.49 -27.74
N GLN A 359 7.89 -5.23 -28.17
CA GLN A 359 8.41 -5.75 -29.43
C GLN A 359 8.45 -7.30 -29.43
N ASN A 360 8.99 -7.90 -28.37
CA ASN A 360 9.03 -9.36 -28.23
C ASN A 360 7.62 -9.96 -28.17
N GLY A 361 6.72 -9.33 -27.42
CA GLY A 361 5.35 -9.78 -27.26
C GLY A 361 4.52 -9.69 -28.54
N THR A 362 4.65 -8.61 -29.32
CA THR A 362 3.97 -8.46 -30.62
C THR A 362 4.47 -9.47 -31.66
N HIS A 363 5.78 -9.77 -31.67
CA HIS A 363 6.34 -10.83 -32.52
C HIS A 363 5.88 -12.24 -32.08
N GLN A 364 5.86 -12.52 -30.79
CA GLN A 364 5.45 -13.84 -30.28
C GLN A 364 3.95 -14.08 -30.37
N ILE A 365 3.10 -13.08 -30.14
CA ILE A 365 1.65 -13.27 -30.25
C ILE A 365 1.22 -13.50 -31.72
N SER A 366 1.89 -12.86 -32.69
CA SER A 366 1.61 -13.08 -34.10
C SER A 366 2.01 -14.49 -34.58
N SER A 367 3.12 -15.04 -34.09
CA SER A 367 3.54 -16.40 -34.41
C SER A 367 2.72 -17.47 -33.67
N LYS A 368 2.40 -17.26 -32.40
CA LYS A 368 1.64 -18.25 -31.60
C LYS A 368 0.13 -18.24 -31.89
N CYS A 369 -0.46 -17.08 -32.13
CA CYS A 369 -1.89 -16.92 -32.38
C CYS A 369 -2.21 -16.57 -33.85
N TYR A 370 -1.48 -17.16 -34.79
CA TYR A 370 -1.45 -16.77 -36.21
C TYR A 370 -2.79 -16.83 -36.96
N SER A 371 -3.82 -17.50 -36.42
CA SER A 371 -5.13 -17.66 -37.06
C SER A 371 -6.31 -17.22 -36.18
N PHE A 372 -6.08 -16.57 -35.03
CA PHE A 372 -7.13 -16.25 -34.05
C PHE A 372 -7.43 -14.75 -33.98
N GLN A 373 -8.71 -14.38 -34.01
CA GLN A 373 -9.14 -12.98 -34.01
C GLN A 373 -9.13 -12.32 -32.61
N GLU A 374 -8.82 -13.06 -31.55
CA GLU A 374 -8.67 -12.52 -30.20
C GLU A 374 -7.58 -13.30 -29.48
N ALA A 375 -6.63 -12.58 -28.88
CA ALA A 375 -5.55 -13.18 -28.13
C ALA A 375 -4.98 -12.23 -27.08
N ILE A 376 -4.34 -12.81 -26.07
CA ILE A 376 -3.54 -12.12 -25.08
C ILE A 376 -2.25 -12.90 -24.85
N ILE A 377 -1.14 -12.17 -24.64
CA ILE A 377 0.15 -12.72 -24.25
C ILE A 377 0.66 -11.95 -23.02
N TRP A 378 1.23 -12.68 -22.07
CA TRP A 378 1.81 -12.14 -20.86
C TRP A 378 3.30 -12.45 -20.79
N TYR A 379 4.07 -11.41 -20.50
CA TYR A 379 5.47 -11.45 -20.11
C TYR A 379 5.62 -10.92 -18.68
N SER A 380 6.78 -11.14 -18.06
CA SER A 380 7.11 -10.59 -16.74
C SER A 380 7.08 -9.06 -16.70
N HIS A 381 7.29 -8.42 -17.85
CA HIS A 381 7.43 -6.97 -17.99
C HIS A 381 6.23 -6.28 -18.66
N CYS A 382 5.45 -7.01 -19.45
CA CYS A 382 4.35 -6.42 -20.19
C CYS A 382 3.30 -7.47 -20.55
N MET A 383 2.14 -6.99 -20.94
CA MET A 383 1.10 -7.76 -21.61
C MET A 383 0.75 -7.11 -22.94
N ILE A 384 0.36 -7.91 -23.93
CA ILE A 384 -0.20 -7.43 -25.19
C ILE A 384 -1.51 -8.18 -25.45
N ARG A 385 -2.56 -7.45 -25.85
CA ARG A 385 -3.87 -8.01 -26.13
C ARG A 385 -4.45 -7.42 -27.40
N TYR A 386 -5.08 -8.25 -28.23
CA TYR A 386 -5.90 -7.80 -29.35
C TYR A 386 -7.22 -8.57 -29.45
N SER A 387 -8.20 -7.97 -30.12
CA SER A 387 -9.49 -8.59 -30.39
C SER A 387 -10.21 -7.96 -31.58
N TYR A 388 -11.11 -8.72 -32.22
CA TYR A 388 -12.10 -8.22 -33.19
C TYR A 388 -13.23 -7.41 -32.56
N ARG A 389 -13.43 -7.51 -31.24
CA ARG A 389 -14.46 -6.76 -30.51
C ARG A 389 -13.79 -5.66 -29.69
N ASN A 390 -14.48 -4.53 -29.55
CA ASN A 390 -14.02 -3.46 -28.68
C ASN A 390 -14.11 -3.89 -27.21
N PHE A 391 -12.95 -4.00 -26.56
CA PHE A 391 -12.80 -4.35 -25.13
C PHE A 391 -12.26 -3.19 -24.29
N PHE A 392 -12.12 -1.99 -24.84
CA PHE A 392 -11.61 -0.83 -24.10
C PHE A 392 -12.58 -0.37 -23.01
N ASN A 393 -12.01 0.04 -21.88
CA ASN A 393 -12.75 0.45 -20.68
C ASN A 393 -13.73 -0.63 -20.20
N LYS A 394 -13.38 -1.91 -20.38
CA LYS A 394 -14.17 -3.05 -19.90
C LYS A 394 -13.32 -3.90 -18.99
N MET A 395 -13.76 -4.06 -17.75
CA MET A 395 -13.15 -4.99 -16.81
C MET A 395 -13.49 -6.43 -17.19
N GLU A 396 -12.46 -7.22 -17.47
CA GLU A 396 -12.57 -8.64 -17.80
C GLU A 396 -11.63 -9.47 -16.93
N LYS A 397 -12.13 -10.63 -16.50
CA LYS A 397 -11.42 -11.58 -15.61
C LYS A 397 -10.89 -12.82 -16.34
N SER A 398 -11.24 -12.99 -17.62
CA SER A 398 -10.96 -14.18 -18.41
C SER A 398 -10.42 -13.81 -19.79
N PRO A 399 -9.38 -14.49 -20.31
CA PRO A 399 -8.71 -15.66 -19.72
C PRO A 399 -7.86 -15.33 -18.48
N LEU A 400 -7.84 -16.25 -17.51
CA LEU A 400 -7.03 -16.18 -16.29
C LEU A 400 -5.76 -17.03 -16.48
N PHE A 401 -4.61 -16.48 -16.12
CA PHE A 401 -3.38 -17.25 -15.90
C PHE A 401 -2.93 -17.08 -14.46
N SER A 402 -2.53 -18.17 -13.80
CA SER A 402 -1.92 -18.11 -12.48
C SER A 402 -0.72 -19.05 -12.40
N ASP A 403 0.30 -18.57 -11.68
CA ASP A 403 1.47 -19.35 -11.30
C ASP A 403 1.57 -19.27 -9.78
N LEU A 404 0.95 -20.25 -9.13
CA LEU A 404 0.77 -20.32 -7.68
C LEU A 404 1.12 -21.73 -7.21
N ASN A 405 1.89 -21.81 -6.13
CA ASN A 405 2.12 -23.08 -5.45
C ASN A 405 0.99 -23.38 -4.47
N THR A 406 0.34 -24.53 -4.61
CA THR A 406 -0.77 -24.94 -3.74
C THR A 406 -0.46 -26.24 -3.02
N THR A 407 -0.88 -26.35 -1.76
CA THR A 407 -0.66 -27.50 -0.88
C THR A 407 -1.95 -27.87 -0.14
N ASN A 408 -1.92 -28.96 0.64
CA ASN A 408 -3.02 -29.30 1.55
C ASN A 408 -3.01 -28.40 2.79
N LYS A 409 -4.19 -28.18 3.41
CA LYS A 409 -4.35 -27.23 4.52
C LYS A 409 -3.41 -27.57 5.69
N GLY A 410 -2.62 -26.61 6.15
CA GLY A 410 -1.68 -26.72 7.27
C GLY A 410 -1.78 -25.52 8.22
N LYS A 411 -1.55 -25.70 9.53
CA LYS A 411 -1.75 -24.63 10.54
C LYS A 411 -0.84 -23.43 10.36
N GLU A 412 0.38 -23.64 9.87
CA GLU A 412 1.38 -22.59 9.60
C GLU A 412 1.02 -21.71 8.40
N GLN A 413 0.06 -22.14 7.56
CA GLN A 413 -0.45 -21.32 6.45
C GLN A 413 -1.10 -20.03 6.93
N ASN A 414 -1.71 -20.00 8.12
CA ASN A 414 -2.51 -18.86 8.53
C ASN A 414 -1.67 -17.59 8.69
N PHE A 415 -0.49 -17.67 9.30
CA PHE A 415 0.33 -16.47 9.54
C PHE A 415 0.82 -15.83 8.23
N PHE A 416 1.48 -16.60 7.36
CA PHE A 416 2.04 -15.99 6.16
C PHE A 416 0.96 -15.60 5.16
N THR A 417 -0.13 -16.37 5.03
CA THR A 417 -1.21 -16.04 4.08
C THR A 417 -1.92 -14.75 4.49
N VAL A 418 -2.14 -14.50 5.79
CA VAL A 418 -2.67 -13.23 6.29
C VAL A 418 -1.73 -12.07 5.94
N THR A 419 -0.42 -12.23 6.16
CA THR A 419 0.56 -11.18 5.84
C THR A 419 0.63 -10.90 4.34
N VAL A 420 0.59 -11.94 3.49
CA VAL A 420 0.51 -11.80 2.03
C VAL A 420 -0.76 -11.06 1.64
N ALA A 421 -1.92 -11.50 2.13
CA ALA A 421 -3.21 -10.90 1.82
C ALA A 421 -3.29 -9.43 2.25
N LYS A 422 -2.89 -9.09 3.49
CA LYS A 422 -2.85 -7.71 3.99
C LYS A 422 -1.92 -6.81 3.17
N THR A 423 -0.74 -7.31 2.83
CA THR A 423 0.26 -6.52 2.08
C THR A 423 -0.17 -6.34 0.62
N LEU A 424 -0.82 -7.34 0.02
CA LEU A 424 -1.45 -7.21 -1.29
C LEU A 424 -2.63 -6.24 -1.29
N ASP A 425 -3.52 -6.30 -0.29
CA ASP A 425 -4.66 -5.37 -0.17
C ASP A 425 -4.19 -3.91 -0.16
N LYS A 426 -3.09 -3.62 0.55
CA LYS A 426 -2.46 -2.29 0.53
C LYS A 426 -1.91 -1.90 -0.85
N ALA A 427 -1.31 -2.83 -1.59
CA ALA A 427 -0.86 -2.58 -2.96
C ALA A 427 -2.05 -2.37 -3.91
N VAL A 428 -3.16 -3.07 -3.68
CA VAL A 428 -4.42 -2.92 -4.44
C VAL A 428 -5.05 -1.55 -4.22
N ILE A 429 -5.07 -1.05 -2.99
CA ILE A 429 -5.55 0.29 -2.67
C ILE A 429 -4.72 1.34 -3.40
N GLU A 430 -3.38 1.25 -3.29
CA GLU A 430 -2.46 2.16 -3.97
C GLU A 430 -2.64 2.12 -5.50
N ALA A 431 -2.76 0.93 -6.09
CA ALA A 431 -3.02 0.78 -7.52
C ALA A 431 -4.38 1.36 -7.93
N GLY A 432 -5.41 1.21 -7.11
CA GLY A 432 -6.73 1.77 -7.37
C GLY A 432 -6.76 3.30 -7.36
N ASP A 433 -6.06 3.90 -6.40
CA ASP A 433 -6.04 5.36 -6.18
C ASP A 433 -5.01 6.10 -7.07
N SER A 434 -4.06 5.36 -7.65
CA SER A 434 -3.05 5.90 -8.55
C SER A 434 -3.58 6.06 -9.98
N ASP A 435 -3.27 7.19 -10.63
CA ASP A 435 -3.54 7.41 -12.06
C ASP A 435 -2.80 6.41 -12.96
N GLU A 436 -1.62 5.94 -12.54
CA GLU A 436 -0.85 4.94 -13.26
C GLU A 436 -1.44 3.52 -13.14
N ARG A 437 -2.47 3.36 -12.29
CA ARG A 437 -3.10 2.08 -11.96
C ARG A 437 -2.12 1.03 -11.44
N TYR A 438 -1.11 1.47 -10.72
CA TYR A 438 0.02 0.67 -10.26
C TYR A 438 0.30 0.94 -8.78
N GLY A 439 0.52 -0.11 -8.00
CA GLY A 439 0.78 -0.02 -6.57
C GLY A 439 1.64 -1.17 -6.07
N ARG A 440 2.43 -0.91 -5.03
CA ARG A 440 3.42 -1.86 -4.52
C ARG A 440 3.66 -1.67 -3.04
N LYS A 441 3.86 -2.78 -2.33
CA LYS A 441 4.11 -2.76 -0.89
C LYS A 441 5.10 -3.83 -0.49
N SER A 442 5.82 -3.57 0.58
CA SER A 442 6.67 -4.57 1.21
C SER A 442 6.34 -4.70 2.69
N SER A 443 6.63 -5.88 3.24
CA SER A 443 6.45 -6.17 4.65
C SER A 443 7.45 -7.23 5.11
N LYS A 444 7.99 -7.10 6.33
CA LYS A 444 8.92 -8.11 6.86
C LYS A 444 8.13 -9.29 7.42
N PHE A 445 8.48 -10.51 7.01
CA PHE A 445 8.02 -11.72 7.71
C PHE A 445 8.85 -11.97 8.97
N ASN A 446 10.16 -11.75 8.86
CA ASN A 446 11.15 -11.94 9.89
C ASN A 446 12.42 -11.14 9.52
N ASP A 447 13.50 -11.29 10.29
CA ASP A 447 14.76 -10.58 10.07
C ASP A 447 15.47 -10.97 8.76
N LEU A 448 15.10 -12.10 8.15
CA LEU A 448 15.76 -12.67 6.96
C LEU A 448 14.89 -12.55 5.69
N GLN A 449 13.57 -12.52 5.82
CA GLN A 449 12.63 -12.61 4.71
C GLN A 449 11.71 -11.38 4.66
N THR A 450 11.72 -10.70 3.52
CA THR A 450 10.84 -9.56 3.22
C THR A 450 9.91 -9.95 2.09
N LEU A 451 8.61 -9.75 2.30
CA LEU A 451 7.58 -9.84 1.27
C LEU A 451 7.62 -8.59 0.39
N TYR A 452 7.56 -8.79 -0.91
CA TYR A 452 7.34 -7.74 -1.91
C TYR A 452 6.06 -8.06 -2.66
N THR A 453 5.16 -7.09 -2.80
CA THR A 453 3.87 -7.22 -3.48
C THR A 453 3.65 -6.12 -4.50
N LEU A 454 2.93 -6.45 -5.56
CA LEU A 454 2.56 -5.55 -6.65
C LEU A 454 1.14 -5.84 -7.06
N ALA A 455 0.39 -4.77 -7.35
CA ALA A 455 -0.91 -4.82 -7.99
C ALA A 455 -0.95 -3.81 -9.14
N GLN A 456 -1.57 -4.18 -10.26
CA GLN A 456 -1.70 -3.28 -11.41
C GLN A 456 -2.97 -3.56 -12.22
N CYS A 457 -3.59 -2.51 -12.75
CA CYS A 457 -4.69 -2.58 -13.71
C CYS A 457 -4.32 -1.93 -15.04
N THR A 458 -5.06 -2.25 -16.10
CA THR A 458 -4.97 -1.50 -17.35
C THR A 458 -5.46 -0.06 -17.13
N GLN A 459 -4.74 0.92 -17.69
CA GLN A 459 -5.01 2.34 -17.43
C GLN A 459 -6.30 2.86 -18.06
N ASP A 460 -6.97 2.06 -18.89
CA ASP A 460 -8.28 2.38 -19.44
C ASP A 460 -9.45 2.10 -18.48
N LEU A 461 -9.19 1.54 -17.30
CA LEU A 461 -10.20 1.35 -16.27
C LEU A 461 -10.36 2.57 -15.35
N SER A 462 -11.60 2.80 -14.93
CA SER A 462 -11.87 3.71 -13.81
C SER A 462 -11.26 3.20 -12.50
N THR A 463 -11.10 4.09 -11.51
CA THR A 463 -10.67 3.74 -10.14
C THR A 463 -11.49 2.57 -9.57
N GLU A 464 -12.82 2.62 -9.68
CA GLU A 464 -13.70 1.58 -9.15
C GLU A 464 -13.59 0.25 -9.89
N GLU A 465 -13.42 0.28 -11.21
CA GLU A 465 -13.20 -0.93 -11.99
C GLU A 465 -11.84 -1.56 -11.71
N CYS A 466 -10.80 -0.76 -11.51
CA CYS A 466 -9.48 -1.26 -11.12
C CYS A 466 -9.52 -1.90 -9.73
N LYS A 467 -10.04 -1.20 -8.72
CA LYS A 467 -10.25 -1.74 -7.37
C LYS A 467 -11.11 -3.00 -7.41
N GLY A 468 -12.15 -3.01 -8.25
CA GLY A 468 -13.02 -4.16 -8.41
C GLY A 468 -12.33 -5.35 -9.08
N CYS A 469 -11.52 -5.12 -10.11
CA CYS A 469 -10.74 -6.16 -10.77
C CYS A 469 -9.76 -6.81 -9.79
N LEU A 470 -8.95 -5.99 -9.12
CA LEU A 470 -7.96 -6.46 -8.15
C LEU A 470 -8.60 -7.13 -6.93
N GLY A 471 -9.69 -6.57 -6.41
CA GLY A 471 -10.46 -7.14 -5.30
C GLY A 471 -11.03 -8.53 -5.62
N ASN A 472 -11.56 -8.70 -6.84
CA ASN A 472 -11.98 -10.02 -7.32
C ASN A 472 -10.78 -10.97 -7.47
N LEU A 473 -9.67 -10.48 -8.01
CA LEU A 473 -8.49 -11.30 -8.25
C LEU A 473 -7.93 -11.85 -6.93
N ILE A 474 -7.74 -11.00 -5.91
CA ILE A 474 -7.27 -11.43 -4.59
C ILE A 474 -8.31 -12.28 -3.87
N GLY A 475 -9.60 -11.96 -3.93
CA GLY A 475 -10.63 -12.69 -3.18
C GLY A 475 -11.07 -14.02 -3.83
N ALA A 476 -11.08 -14.08 -5.16
CA ALA A 476 -11.70 -15.20 -5.89
C ALA A 476 -10.71 -16.11 -6.61
N SER A 477 -9.49 -15.65 -6.92
CA SER A 477 -8.51 -16.39 -7.74
C SER A 477 -7.25 -16.82 -7.01
N ILE A 478 -6.98 -16.29 -5.81
CA ILE A 478 -5.94 -16.82 -4.93
C ILE A 478 -6.60 -17.84 -3.98
N PRO A 479 -6.19 -19.12 -4.01
CA PRO A 479 -6.74 -20.15 -3.14
C PRO A 479 -6.11 -20.06 -1.75
N TRP A 480 -6.48 -19.04 -0.96
CA TRP A 480 -5.83 -18.70 0.32
C TRP A 480 -5.69 -19.87 1.29
N SER A 481 -6.73 -20.71 1.42
CA SER A 481 -6.73 -21.88 2.30
C SER A 481 -5.80 -23.01 1.85
N ARG A 482 -5.24 -22.92 0.65
CA ARG A 482 -4.33 -23.91 0.04
C ARG A 482 -3.03 -23.29 -0.45
N LEU A 483 -2.79 -21.99 -0.23
CA LEU A 483 -1.57 -21.33 -0.68
C LEU A 483 -0.37 -21.97 0.05
N GLY A 484 0.54 -22.55 -0.72
CA GLY A 484 1.59 -23.44 -0.19
C GLY A 484 2.94 -22.78 0.07
N SER A 485 3.20 -21.66 -0.57
CA SER A 485 4.44 -20.88 -0.37
C SER A 485 4.23 -19.40 -0.67
N VAL A 486 5.18 -18.59 -0.21
CA VAL A 486 5.27 -17.19 -0.59
C VAL A 486 5.99 -17.10 -1.94
N GLY A 487 5.26 -16.58 -2.92
CA GLY A 487 5.73 -16.43 -4.30
C GLY A 487 4.66 -16.84 -5.28
N GLY A 488 4.22 -15.92 -6.14
CA GLY A 488 3.22 -16.22 -7.14
C GLY A 488 2.66 -15.01 -7.87
N ARG A 489 1.97 -15.28 -8.97
CA ARG A 489 1.29 -14.27 -9.78
C ARG A 489 -0.07 -14.76 -10.27
N VAL A 490 -1.00 -13.83 -10.40
CA VAL A 490 -2.32 -14.06 -10.98
C VAL A 490 -2.59 -12.93 -11.96
N LEU A 491 -2.91 -13.29 -13.20
CA LEU A 491 -3.04 -12.37 -14.33
C LEU A 491 -4.43 -12.50 -14.94
N TYR A 492 -5.23 -11.45 -14.81
CA TYR A 492 -6.40 -11.22 -15.64
C TYR A 492 -6.03 -10.37 -16.86
N PRO A 493 -6.92 -10.24 -17.87
CA PRO A 493 -6.72 -9.30 -18.97
C PRO A 493 -6.80 -7.82 -18.57
N SER A 494 -7.42 -7.52 -17.42
CA SER A 494 -7.67 -6.15 -16.94
C SER A 494 -6.86 -5.77 -15.70
N CYS A 495 -6.32 -6.75 -14.96
CA CYS A 495 -5.48 -6.50 -13.79
C CYS A 495 -4.62 -7.70 -13.42
N ASN A 496 -3.60 -7.49 -12.61
CA ASN A 496 -2.71 -8.54 -12.14
C ASN A 496 -2.17 -8.24 -10.74
N VAL A 497 -1.72 -9.30 -10.06
CA VAL A 497 -0.94 -9.18 -8.84
C VAL A 497 0.28 -10.11 -8.90
N ARG A 498 1.33 -9.72 -8.20
CA ARG A 498 2.54 -10.52 -7.96
C ARG A 498 2.99 -10.34 -6.52
N PHE A 499 3.48 -11.41 -5.90
CA PHE A 499 4.08 -11.37 -4.58
C PHE A 499 5.26 -12.35 -4.52
N GLU A 500 6.37 -11.95 -3.91
CA GLU A 500 7.61 -12.76 -3.83
C GLU A 500 8.40 -12.40 -2.55
N LEU A 501 9.40 -13.23 -2.22
CA LEU A 501 10.37 -12.96 -1.12
C LEU A 501 11.63 -12.21 -1.57
N PHE A 502 11.75 -11.92 -2.85
CA PHE A 502 12.80 -11.10 -3.43
C PHE A 502 12.21 -9.86 -4.08
N GLN A 503 12.98 -8.79 -4.12
CA GLN A 503 12.56 -7.55 -4.77
C GLN A 503 12.56 -7.71 -6.29
N PHE A 504 11.42 -7.41 -6.93
CA PHE A 504 11.23 -7.48 -8.39
C PHE A 504 10.73 -6.17 -9.01
N TYR A 505 10.70 -5.09 -8.21
CA TYR A 505 10.37 -3.74 -8.64
C TYR A 505 11.34 -2.72 -8.01
N GLU A 506 11.48 -1.54 -8.62
CA GLU A 506 12.41 -0.49 -8.18
C GLU A 506 11.80 0.33 -7.05
N ASP A 507 12.52 0.55 -5.94
CA ASP A 507 12.10 1.44 -4.85
C ASP A 507 12.43 2.91 -5.14
N SER A 508 11.44 3.68 -5.60
CA SER A 508 11.54 5.15 -5.72
C SER A 508 11.90 5.84 -4.39
N ASP A 509 11.57 5.24 -3.24
CA ASP A 509 11.90 5.77 -1.91
C ASP A 509 13.39 5.56 -1.54
N LYS A 510 14.14 4.80 -2.35
CA LYS A 510 15.59 4.61 -2.24
C LYS A 510 16.38 5.36 -3.31
N VAL A 511 15.81 6.40 -3.93
CA VAL A 511 16.61 7.37 -4.69
C VAL A 511 17.40 8.24 -3.69
N GLY A 512 18.32 7.59 -2.97
CA GLY A 512 19.55 8.22 -2.55
C GLY A 512 20.35 8.49 -3.82
N THR A 513 20.90 9.70 -3.89
CA THR A 513 21.92 10.13 -4.85
C THR A 513 22.74 8.97 -5.41
N PRO A 514 22.95 8.88 -6.74
CA PRO A 514 23.81 7.86 -7.31
C PRO A 514 25.16 7.91 -6.59
N GLU A 515 25.55 6.80 -5.96
CA GLU A 515 26.94 6.59 -5.59
C GLU A 515 27.76 6.71 -6.87
N THR A 516 28.42 7.84 -7.03
CA THR A 516 29.42 8.04 -8.07
C THR A 516 30.55 7.07 -7.78
N GLY A 517 30.47 5.90 -8.43
CA GLY A 517 31.62 5.04 -8.64
C GLY A 517 32.74 5.90 -9.19
N SER A 518 33.82 6.02 -8.42
CA SER A 518 35.01 6.76 -8.80
C SER A 518 35.68 6.05 -9.98
N SER A 519 35.30 6.42 -11.20
CA SER A 519 36.11 6.20 -12.39
C SER A 519 37.01 7.42 -12.56
N THR A 520 38.26 7.31 -12.09
CA THR A 520 39.27 8.36 -12.20
C THR A 520 39.64 8.54 -13.68
N LEU A 521 39.10 9.56 -14.34
CA LEU A 521 39.56 10.01 -15.65
C LEU A 521 40.76 10.96 -15.43
N LEU A 522 41.96 10.52 -15.83
CA LEU A 522 43.19 11.31 -15.78
C LEU A 522 43.13 12.43 -16.83
N VAL A 523 42.89 13.66 -16.39
CA VAL A 523 43.09 14.87 -17.21
C VAL A 523 44.39 15.54 -16.76
N ILE A 524 45.44 15.40 -17.58
CA ILE A 524 46.75 16.04 -17.35
C ILE A 524 46.65 17.50 -17.81
N ILE A 525 46.68 18.44 -16.87
CA ILE A 525 46.78 19.88 -17.15
C ILE A 525 48.21 20.32 -16.81
N HIS A 526 48.98 20.72 -17.83
CA HIS A 526 50.31 21.32 -17.65
C HIS A 526 50.17 22.78 -17.17
N PHE A 527 50.65 23.08 -15.97
CA PHE A 527 50.90 24.44 -15.51
C PHE A 527 52.41 24.73 -15.52
N THR A 528 52.86 25.62 -16.41
CA THR A 528 54.18 26.24 -16.34
C THR A 528 54.11 27.48 -15.45
N ILE A 529 54.75 27.43 -14.28
CA ILE A 529 54.91 28.58 -13.38
C ILE A 529 56.34 29.10 -13.53
N THR A 530 56.49 30.32 -14.04
CA THR A 530 57.75 31.06 -14.05
C THR A 530 57.93 31.78 -12.71
N TYR A 531 58.94 31.39 -11.94
CA TYR A 531 59.35 32.11 -10.73
C TYR A 531 60.48 33.09 -11.05
N THR A 532 60.26 34.38 -10.76
CA THR A 532 61.33 35.36 -10.61
C THR A 532 61.88 35.28 -9.18
N ILE A 533 63.12 34.82 -9.06
CA ILE A 533 63.85 34.74 -7.79
C ILE A 533 64.43 36.11 -7.48
N SER A 534 64.20 36.62 -6.26
CA SER A 534 65.06 37.64 -5.66
C SER A 534 65.62 37.09 -4.34
N PRO A 535 66.92 37.29 -4.07
CA PRO A 535 67.70 36.41 -3.23
C PRO A 535 67.81 36.95 -1.82
N THR A 536 67.43 36.17 -0.79
CA THR A 536 68.09 36.17 0.53
C THR A 536 67.38 35.17 1.46
N TYR A 537 68.19 34.36 2.14
CA TYR A 537 67.84 33.38 3.18
C TYR A 537 67.32 32.01 2.71
N PHE A 538 68.25 31.27 2.09
CA PHE A 538 68.40 29.83 2.30
C PHE A 538 68.61 29.49 3.79
N TYR A 539 68.19 28.26 4.14
CA TYR A 539 68.55 27.48 5.32
C TYR A 539 67.83 27.76 6.65
N ASN A 540 66.91 26.84 7.00
CA ASN A 540 66.63 26.23 8.31
C ASN A 540 65.19 25.68 8.22
N ILE A 541 64.97 24.46 7.75
CA ILE A 541 64.98 23.25 8.59
C ILE A 541 65.69 22.14 7.82
N CYS A 542 67.00 22.04 8.03
CA CYS A 542 67.74 20.81 7.83
C CYS A 542 68.05 20.25 9.22
N LEU A 543 67.76 18.97 9.36
CA LEU A 543 68.26 18.04 10.37
C LEU A 543 69.47 18.53 11.18
N HIS A 544 69.28 18.59 12.49
CA HIS A 544 70.33 18.51 13.50
C HIS A 544 69.76 17.56 14.55
N ILE A 545 70.22 16.32 14.73
CA ILE A 545 71.58 15.75 14.82
C ILE A 545 71.39 14.25 14.46
N GLY A 546 72.20 13.51 13.70
CA GLY A 546 73.64 13.55 13.48
C GLY A 546 74.25 12.21 13.94
N MET A 547 74.87 11.47 12.99
CA MET A 547 75.98 10.49 13.20
C MET A 547 75.59 9.09 13.77
N LEU A 548 76.08 7.92 13.34
CA LEU A 548 77.31 7.47 12.65
C LEU A 548 77.08 6.13 11.88
N TYR A 549 77.78 5.95 10.74
CA TYR A 549 78.45 4.74 10.19
C TYR A 549 77.72 3.38 10.26
N TYR A 550 77.42 2.67 9.17
CA TYR A 550 78.32 2.10 8.14
C TYR A 550 77.56 1.83 6.84
#